data_AF-A0A7K9BKS7-F1
#
_entry.id   AF-A0A7K9BKS7-F1
#
_cell.length_a   1.000
_cell.length_b   1.000
_cell.length_c   1.000
_cell.angle_alpha   90.00
_cell.angle_beta   90.00
_cell.angle_gamma   90.00
#
_symmetry.space_group_name_H-M   'P 1'
#
loop_
_entity.id
_entity.type
_entity.pdbx_description
1 polymer ?
#
loop_
_entity_poly.entity_id
_entity_poly.type
_entity_poly.pdbx_seq_one_letter_code
_entity_poly.pdbx_strand_id
1 'polypeptide(L)'
;QGLERTQREGFGGGNTAWEEEKLAKYEHSETRLLEVLESVCAPSDFACHQLLERSEEHVERWWFHERQQHPDFFQWLCMDRLAVCCPPGTYGPDCLPCAGGPQQPCSGNGKCDGDGTRRGTGLCVCSPGYGGAFCSECGDGYYEASRNKSHLVCAECYWACGRCTGPEDSSCLRCKRGWVLHEHRCIDIDECGTEMAHCRANQFCVNTEGSYECRDCSTACIGCMGAGPARCKKCNKGYWRDGAKCL
;
A
#
# COMPACT_ATOMS: atom_id res chain seq x y z
N GLN A 1 21.94 2.10 -11.08
CA GLN A 1 21.24 2.62 -12.27
C GLN A 1 22.20 3.27 -13.28
N GLY A 2 22.71 4.50 -13.07
CA GLY A 2 23.63 5.12 -14.04
C GLY A 2 24.87 4.26 -14.35
N LEU A 3 25.52 3.72 -13.31
CA LEU A 3 26.66 2.79 -13.45
C LEU A 3 26.36 1.52 -14.26
N GLU A 4 25.14 1.00 -14.15
CA GLU A 4 24.70 -0.22 -14.86
C GLU A 4 24.38 0.10 -16.33
N ARG A 5 23.81 1.28 -16.59
CA ARG A 5 23.48 1.76 -17.93
C ARG A 5 24.75 1.91 -18.79
N THR A 6 25.79 2.54 -18.24
CA THR A 6 27.06 2.78 -18.96
C THR A 6 28.02 1.58 -18.94
N GLN A 7 27.62 0.43 -18.37
CA GLN A 7 28.52 -0.71 -18.21
C GLN A 7 28.94 -1.34 -19.56
N ARG A 8 28.08 -1.22 -20.59
CA ARG A 8 28.31 -1.79 -21.92
C ARG A 8 28.71 -0.73 -22.97
N GLU A 9 28.94 0.49 -22.52
CA GLU A 9 29.31 1.61 -23.38
C GLU A 9 30.84 1.67 -23.53
N GLY A 10 31.30 2.56 -24.41
CA GLY A 10 32.71 2.79 -24.72
C GLY A 10 32.90 4.24 -25.17
N PHE A 11 34.10 4.63 -25.58
CA PHE A 11 34.38 6.01 -26.03
C PHE A 11 33.65 6.40 -27.33
N GLY A 12 32.91 5.49 -27.95
CA GLY A 12 32.04 5.77 -29.10
C GLY A 12 32.78 5.90 -30.44
N GLY A 13 34.08 5.62 -30.51
CA GLY A 13 34.83 5.58 -31.77
C GLY A 13 34.89 4.17 -32.35
N GLY A 14 34.75 4.08 -33.67
CA GLY A 14 34.55 2.82 -34.40
C GLY A 14 35.73 1.83 -34.43
N ASN A 15 36.80 2.04 -33.65
CA ASN A 15 37.97 1.16 -33.58
C ASN A 15 38.37 0.88 -32.12
N THR A 16 37.66 -0.04 -31.49
CA THR A 16 37.85 -0.46 -30.09
C THR A 16 39.28 -0.92 -29.78
N ALA A 17 39.99 -1.56 -30.72
CA ALA A 17 41.36 -2.02 -30.53
C ALA A 17 42.40 -0.88 -30.42
N TRP A 18 42.21 0.21 -31.17
CA TRP A 18 43.09 1.39 -31.07
C TRP A 18 42.80 2.18 -29.78
N GLU A 19 41.53 2.25 -29.40
CA GLU A 19 41.10 2.91 -28.17
C GLU A 19 41.60 2.19 -26.91
N GLU A 20 41.54 0.87 -26.86
CA GLU A 20 42.05 0.08 -25.72
C GLU A 20 43.58 0.16 -25.56
N GLU A 21 44.33 0.41 -26.64
CA GLU A 21 45.79 0.50 -26.63
C GLU A 21 46.30 1.94 -26.34
N LYS A 22 45.50 2.97 -26.65
CA LYS A 22 45.91 4.39 -26.57
C LYS A 22 45.16 5.21 -25.52
N LEU A 23 43.99 4.78 -25.07
CA LEU A 23 43.20 5.46 -24.04
C LEU A 23 43.17 4.64 -22.75
N ALA A 24 42.95 5.32 -21.63
CA ALA A 24 42.63 4.65 -20.37
C ALA A 24 41.32 3.85 -20.53
N LYS A 25 41.17 2.73 -19.83
CA LYS A 25 39.94 1.92 -19.89
C LYS A 25 38.70 2.79 -19.63
N TYR A 26 37.75 2.78 -20.57
CA TYR A 26 36.48 3.52 -20.47
C TYR A 26 35.77 3.28 -19.13
N GLU A 27 35.83 2.05 -18.63
CA GLU A 27 35.28 1.66 -17.34
C GLU A 27 35.71 2.56 -16.16
N HIS A 28 36.87 3.21 -16.25
CA HIS A 28 37.47 4.01 -15.18
C HIS A 28 37.75 5.46 -15.63
N SER A 29 37.24 5.86 -16.79
CA SER A 29 37.50 7.18 -17.36
C SER A 29 36.62 8.26 -16.73
N GLU A 30 37.06 9.52 -16.86
CA GLU A 30 36.26 10.70 -16.53
C GLU A 30 35.03 10.84 -17.43
N THR A 31 35.15 10.48 -18.72
CA THR A 31 34.04 10.48 -19.68
C THR A 31 32.87 9.63 -19.18
N ARG A 32 33.15 8.40 -18.74
CA ARG A 32 32.12 7.51 -18.20
C ARG A 32 31.50 8.08 -16.93
N LEU A 33 32.29 8.74 -16.08
CA LEU A 33 31.77 9.38 -14.88
C LEU A 33 30.77 10.47 -15.23
N LEU A 34 31.09 11.37 -16.16
CA LEU A 34 30.18 12.43 -16.61
C LEU A 34 28.88 11.88 -17.19
N GLU A 35 28.97 10.88 -18.07
CA GLU A 35 27.78 10.21 -18.65
C GLU A 35 26.90 9.57 -17.56
N VAL A 36 27.52 8.98 -16.53
CA VAL A 36 26.80 8.46 -15.38
C VAL A 36 26.07 9.60 -14.67
N LEU A 37 26.77 10.68 -14.30
CA LEU A 37 26.23 11.80 -13.52
C LEU A 37 25.08 12.51 -14.22
N GLU A 38 25.19 12.75 -15.54
CA GLU A 38 24.12 13.34 -16.35
C GLU A 38 22.82 12.52 -16.34
N SER A 39 22.92 11.21 -16.10
CA SER A 39 21.78 10.30 -16.09
C SER A 39 21.21 9.99 -14.69
N VAL A 40 21.83 10.49 -13.61
CA VAL A 40 21.43 10.16 -12.23
C VAL A 40 20.10 10.82 -11.85
N CYS A 41 19.92 12.09 -12.21
CA CYS A 41 18.76 12.88 -11.82
C CYS A 41 17.81 13.10 -12.99
N ALA A 42 16.51 12.96 -12.75
CA ALA A 42 15.51 13.34 -13.75
C ALA A 42 15.57 14.86 -14.01
N PRO A 43 15.24 15.35 -15.23
CA PRO A 43 15.35 16.77 -15.56
C PRO A 43 14.54 17.70 -14.65
N SER A 44 13.44 17.20 -14.07
CA SER A 44 12.55 17.97 -13.19
C SER A 44 12.85 17.80 -11.69
N ASP A 45 13.85 16.99 -11.30
CA ASP A 45 14.15 16.69 -9.90
C ASP A 45 15.22 17.63 -9.33
N PHE A 46 14.78 18.84 -8.96
CA PHE A 46 15.65 19.88 -8.38
C PHE A 46 16.38 19.43 -7.11
N ALA A 47 15.75 18.60 -6.27
CA ALA A 47 16.34 18.15 -5.02
C ALA A 47 17.49 17.16 -5.28
N CYS A 48 17.32 16.28 -6.27
CA CYS A 48 18.38 15.40 -6.73
C CYS A 48 19.58 16.20 -7.27
N HIS A 49 19.34 17.16 -8.16
CA HIS A 49 20.41 18.00 -8.72
C HIS A 49 21.17 18.77 -7.63
N GLN A 50 20.46 19.37 -6.68
CA GLN A 50 21.10 20.08 -5.56
C GLN A 50 21.95 19.16 -4.67
N LEU A 51 21.52 17.91 -4.45
CA LEU A 51 22.30 16.93 -3.70
C LEU A 51 23.52 16.48 -4.50
N LEU A 52 23.35 16.25 -5.81
CA LEU A 52 24.42 15.85 -6.72
C LEU A 52 25.54 16.89 -6.72
N GLU A 53 25.21 18.17 -6.96
CA GLU A 53 26.16 19.30 -6.93
C GLU A 53 26.94 19.36 -5.61
N ARG A 54 26.28 19.13 -4.47
CA ARG A 54 26.94 19.15 -3.15
C ARG A 54 27.85 17.94 -2.90
N SER A 55 27.61 16.84 -3.60
CA SER A 55 28.30 15.57 -3.40
C SER A 55 29.34 15.25 -4.46
N GLU A 56 29.43 16.06 -5.53
CA GLU A 56 30.25 15.83 -6.72
C GLU A 56 31.71 15.53 -6.37
N GLU A 57 32.34 16.33 -5.50
CA GLU A 57 33.72 16.11 -5.03
C GLU A 57 33.89 14.73 -4.37
N HIS A 58 32.90 14.29 -3.58
CA HIS A 58 32.94 12.96 -2.97
C HIS A 58 32.78 11.86 -4.01
N VAL A 59 31.90 12.05 -5.01
CA VAL A 59 31.71 11.06 -6.08
C VAL A 59 32.97 10.90 -6.92
N GLU A 60 33.60 12.00 -7.34
CA GLU A 60 34.86 11.99 -8.10
C GLU A 60 35.97 11.31 -7.30
N ARG A 61 36.14 11.71 -6.03
CA ARG A 61 37.14 11.10 -5.15
C ARG A 61 36.93 9.59 -5.04
N TRP A 62 35.68 9.16 -4.90
CA TRP A 62 35.39 7.72 -4.87
C TRP A 62 35.77 7.03 -6.16
N TRP A 63 35.34 7.60 -7.29
CA TRP A 63 35.56 7.06 -8.62
C TRP A 63 37.04 6.82 -8.92
N PHE A 64 37.89 7.81 -8.62
CA PHE A 64 39.31 7.76 -8.97
C PHE A 64 40.22 7.16 -7.90
N HIS A 65 39.84 7.22 -6.62
CA HIS A 65 40.77 6.89 -5.52
C HIS A 65 40.26 5.86 -4.53
N GLU A 66 38.97 5.81 -4.22
CA GLU A 66 38.45 5.01 -3.10
C GLU A 66 37.73 3.72 -3.54
N ARG A 67 37.36 3.59 -4.82
CA ARG A 67 36.50 2.50 -5.33
C ARG A 67 37.04 1.09 -5.07
N GLN A 68 38.35 0.89 -5.03
CA GLN A 68 38.93 -0.44 -4.72
C GLN A 68 38.80 -0.80 -3.23
N GLN A 69 38.92 0.19 -2.34
CA GLN A 69 38.83 -0.01 -0.90
C GLN A 69 37.36 -0.03 -0.42
N HIS A 70 36.50 0.70 -1.13
CA HIS A 70 35.08 0.86 -0.82
C HIS A 70 34.22 0.54 -2.05
N PRO A 71 34.03 -0.76 -2.39
CA PRO A 71 33.30 -1.15 -3.60
C PRO A 71 31.79 -0.84 -3.53
N ASP A 72 31.22 -0.78 -2.33
CA ASP A 72 29.84 -0.38 -2.11
C ASP A 72 29.73 1.15 -2.05
N PHE A 73 29.40 1.75 -3.19
CA PHE A 73 29.22 3.20 -3.31
C PHE A 73 28.10 3.74 -2.42
N PHE A 74 27.02 2.98 -2.24
CA PHE A 74 25.86 3.43 -1.46
C PHE A 74 26.21 3.51 0.02
N GLN A 75 26.86 2.47 0.55
CA GLN A 75 27.40 2.47 1.90
C GLN A 75 28.38 3.64 2.10
N TRP A 76 29.36 3.75 1.20
CA TRP A 76 30.41 4.77 1.34
C TRP A 76 29.83 6.19 1.28
N LEU A 77 29.09 6.54 0.23
CA LEU A 77 28.62 7.91 0.06
C LEU A 77 27.50 8.24 1.04
N CYS A 78 26.44 7.43 1.07
CA CYS A 78 25.20 7.82 1.74
C CYS A 78 25.26 7.60 3.26
N MET A 79 25.91 6.53 3.71
CA MET A 79 25.99 6.19 5.14
C MET A 79 27.26 6.74 5.79
N ASP A 80 28.42 6.49 5.20
CA ASP A 80 29.70 6.79 5.86
C ASP A 80 30.14 8.26 5.67
N ARG A 81 29.96 8.82 4.46
CA ARG A 81 30.42 10.18 4.13
C ARG A 81 29.38 11.26 4.41
N LEU A 82 28.18 11.10 3.86
CA LEU A 82 27.10 12.09 3.99
C LEU A 82 26.26 11.87 5.25
N ALA A 83 26.23 10.66 5.80
CA ALA A 83 25.40 10.28 6.94
C ALA A 83 23.90 10.63 6.79
N VAL A 84 23.39 10.60 5.55
CA VAL A 84 21.97 10.90 5.25
C VAL A 84 21.11 9.64 5.06
N CYS A 85 21.73 8.48 4.88
CA CYS A 85 21.07 7.16 4.89
C CYS A 85 21.32 6.40 6.19
N CYS A 86 20.52 5.35 6.39
CA CYS A 86 20.69 4.33 7.41
C CYS A 86 20.86 2.94 6.76
N PRO A 87 21.46 1.96 7.47
CA PRO A 87 21.47 0.57 7.03
C PRO A 87 20.04 0.03 6.84
N PRO A 88 19.82 -0.94 5.92
CA PRO A 88 18.53 -1.58 5.77
C PRO A 88 17.98 -2.14 7.08
N GLY A 89 16.69 -1.97 7.31
CA GLY A 89 15.98 -2.38 8.51
C GLY A 89 16.20 -1.46 9.72
N THR A 90 16.68 -0.24 9.49
CA THR A 90 16.84 0.79 10.52
C THR A 90 16.29 2.14 10.05
N TYR A 91 15.95 3.03 10.99
CA TYR A 91 15.26 4.28 10.70
C TYR A 91 15.62 5.42 11.67
N GLY A 92 15.24 6.64 11.32
CA GLY A 92 15.37 7.80 12.20
C GLY A 92 16.80 8.33 12.31
N PRO A 93 17.00 9.44 13.06
CA PRO A 93 18.28 10.15 13.09
C PRO A 93 19.45 9.26 13.58
N ASP A 94 19.17 8.35 14.51
CA ASP A 94 20.16 7.45 15.11
C ASP A 94 20.20 6.05 14.47
N CYS A 95 19.48 5.83 13.36
CA CYS A 95 19.35 4.52 12.71
C CYS A 95 18.96 3.40 13.69
N LEU A 96 17.85 3.62 14.42
CA LEU A 96 17.29 2.63 15.33
C LEU A 96 16.71 1.44 14.54
N PRO A 97 16.76 0.22 15.06
CA PRO A 97 16.22 -0.94 14.37
C PRO A 97 14.69 -0.84 14.24
N CYS A 98 14.19 -1.20 13.05
CA CYS A 98 12.77 -1.37 12.82
C CYS A 98 12.18 -2.47 13.71
N ALA A 99 10.87 -2.37 13.99
CA ALA A 99 10.13 -3.45 14.64
C ALA A 99 10.32 -4.76 13.86
N GLY A 100 10.61 -5.88 14.54
CA GLY A 100 10.97 -7.16 13.91
C GLY A 100 12.47 -7.34 13.64
N GLY A 101 13.26 -6.29 13.86
CA GLY A 101 14.70 -6.29 13.69
C GLY A 101 15.13 -5.94 12.26
N PRO A 102 16.45 -5.75 12.04
CA PRO A 102 16.95 -5.26 10.76
C PRO A 102 16.93 -6.31 9.63
N GLN A 103 16.91 -7.60 9.97
CA GLN A 103 16.91 -8.68 8.97
C GLN A 103 15.51 -8.98 8.40
N GLN A 104 14.47 -8.88 9.24
CA GLN A 104 13.07 -9.05 8.82
C GLN A 104 12.22 -7.96 9.47
N PRO A 105 12.33 -6.70 8.99
CA PRO A 105 11.44 -5.63 9.42
C PRO A 105 9.99 -6.05 9.29
N CYS A 106 9.19 -5.71 10.30
CA CYS A 106 7.76 -6.04 10.38
C CYS A 106 7.48 -7.53 10.20
N SER A 107 8.35 -8.38 10.77
CA SER A 107 8.26 -9.85 10.68
C SER A 107 8.16 -10.38 9.25
N GLY A 108 8.64 -9.61 8.25
CA GLY A 108 8.52 -9.93 6.83
C GLY A 108 7.11 -9.77 6.24
N ASN A 109 6.14 -9.33 7.04
CA ASN A 109 4.73 -9.19 6.64
C ASN A 109 4.28 -7.72 6.60
N GLY A 110 5.22 -6.80 6.39
CA GLY A 110 4.92 -5.37 6.33
C GLY A 110 6.13 -4.55 5.92
N LYS A 111 5.93 -3.24 5.89
CA LYS A 111 6.98 -2.25 5.62
C LYS A 111 7.19 -1.37 6.84
N CYS A 112 8.46 -1.12 7.15
CA CYS A 112 8.83 -0.20 8.22
C CYS A 112 8.82 1.25 7.70
N ASP A 113 8.13 2.15 8.40
CA ASP A 113 8.12 3.57 8.07
C ASP A 113 9.51 4.19 8.31
N GLY A 114 10.15 4.66 7.25
CA GLY A 114 11.49 5.24 7.29
C GLY A 114 12.63 4.24 7.10
N ASP A 115 12.35 3.01 6.69
CA ASP A 115 13.37 1.98 6.43
C ASP A 115 14.52 2.49 5.55
N GLY A 116 15.75 2.38 6.04
CA GLY A 116 16.98 2.82 5.39
C GLY A 116 17.17 4.35 5.37
N THR A 117 16.31 5.11 6.05
CA THR A 117 16.35 6.58 6.06
C THR A 117 16.63 7.14 7.44
N ARG A 118 17.20 8.35 7.49
CA ARG A 118 17.35 9.12 8.74
C ARG A 118 16.04 9.73 9.25
N ARG A 119 14.89 9.36 8.67
CA ARG A 119 13.55 9.87 8.97
C ARG A 119 12.61 8.70 9.26
N GLY A 120 11.34 9.02 9.48
CA GLY A 120 10.28 8.04 9.75
C GLY A 120 10.10 7.73 11.23
N THR A 121 9.02 7.02 11.50
CA THR A 121 8.55 6.66 12.84
C THR A 121 8.95 5.25 13.25
N GLY A 122 9.37 4.41 12.30
CA GLY A 122 9.69 3.00 12.53
C GLY A 122 8.49 2.09 12.75
N LEU A 123 7.28 2.62 12.63
CA LEU A 123 6.04 1.86 12.74
C LEU A 123 5.87 0.96 11.53
N CYS A 124 5.27 -0.21 11.76
CA CYS A 124 4.98 -1.16 10.70
C CYS A 124 3.65 -0.87 10.01
N VAL A 125 3.72 -0.79 8.69
CA VAL A 125 2.56 -0.82 7.80
C VAL A 125 2.40 -2.24 7.30
N CYS A 126 1.45 -2.97 7.88
CA CYS A 126 1.26 -4.39 7.59
C CYS A 126 0.68 -4.65 6.21
N SER A 127 1.14 -5.73 5.59
CA SER A 127 0.56 -6.29 4.37
C SER A 127 -0.87 -6.77 4.63
N PRO A 128 -1.73 -6.83 3.60
CA PRO A 128 -3.09 -7.35 3.73
C PRO A 128 -3.09 -8.72 4.41
N GLY A 129 -3.98 -8.89 5.39
CA GLY A 129 -4.09 -10.12 6.19
C GLY A 129 -3.29 -10.13 7.48
N TYR A 130 -2.34 -9.22 7.66
CA TYR A 130 -1.49 -9.14 8.86
C TYR A 130 -1.80 -7.90 9.68
N GLY A 131 -1.53 -7.98 10.98
CA GLY A 131 -1.83 -6.94 11.94
C GLY A 131 -0.84 -6.90 13.11
N GLY A 132 -1.10 -5.99 14.03
CA GLY A 132 -0.26 -5.77 15.20
C GLY A 132 0.96 -4.88 14.93
N ALA A 133 1.64 -4.48 15.99
CA ALA A 133 2.78 -3.56 15.92
C ALA A 133 3.98 -4.11 15.10
N PHE A 134 4.06 -5.43 14.97
CA PHE A 134 5.13 -6.14 14.28
C PHE A 134 4.66 -6.88 13.02
N CYS A 135 3.38 -6.79 12.64
CA CYS A 135 2.79 -7.62 11.56
C CYS A 135 2.97 -9.14 11.79
N SER A 136 2.98 -9.55 13.06
CA SER A 136 3.22 -10.94 13.49
C SER A 136 1.95 -11.70 13.88
N GLU A 137 0.79 -11.07 13.70
CA GLU A 137 -0.55 -11.62 13.94
C GLU A 137 -1.43 -11.42 12.71
N CYS A 138 -2.53 -12.16 12.62
CA CYS A 138 -3.51 -11.94 11.56
C CYS A 138 -4.36 -10.71 11.87
N GLY A 139 -4.57 -9.88 10.84
CA GLY A 139 -5.38 -8.68 10.95
C GLY A 139 -6.88 -8.97 11.08
N ASP A 140 -7.66 -7.92 11.30
CA ASP A 140 -9.11 -8.01 11.31
C ASP A 140 -9.65 -8.57 9.99
N GLY A 141 -10.59 -9.51 10.07
CA GLY A 141 -11.12 -10.25 8.91
C GLY A 141 -10.26 -11.43 8.45
N TYR A 142 -9.18 -11.76 9.17
CA TYR A 142 -8.33 -12.91 8.87
C TYR A 142 -8.14 -13.82 10.10
N TYR A 143 -7.85 -15.10 9.89
CA TYR A 143 -7.50 -16.07 10.92
C TYR A 143 -6.17 -16.76 10.61
N GLU A 144 -5.58 -17.37 11.63
CA GLU A 144 -4.35 -18.15 11.49
C GLU A 144 -4.65 -19.50 10.81
N ALA A 145 -4.34 -19.62 9.53
CA ALA A 145 -4.54 -20.85 8.78
C ALA A 145 -3.42 -21.88 9.08
N SER A 146 -2.18 -21.40 9.25
CA SER A 146 -1.08 -22.21 9.75
C SER A 146 0.01 -21.33 10.35
N ARG A 147 0.72 -21.87 11.35
CA ARG A 147 1.84 -21.18 12.01
C ARG A 147 3.00 -22.14 12.22
N ASN A 148 4.13 -21.79 11.62
CA ASN A 148 5.42 -22.41 11.85
C ASN A 148 6.33 -21.47 12.64
N LYS A 149 7.55 -21.93 12.99
CA LYS A 149 8.54 -21.11 13.72
C LYS A 149 8.95 -19.84 12.97
N SER A 150 8.89 -19.84 11.64
CA SER A 150 9.35 -18.74 10.79
C SER A 150 8.27 -18.08 9.93
N HIS A 151 7.08 -18.68 9.83
CA HIS A 151 6.01 -18.17 8.96
C HIS A 151 4.65 -18.31 9.64
N LEU A 152 3.89 -17.21 9.61
CA LEU A 152 2.47 -17.18 9.89
C LEU A 152 1.74 -17.05 8.56
N VAL A 153 0.75 -17.90 8.31
CA VAL A 153 -0.13 -17.81 7.15
C VAL A 153 -1.51 -17.40 7.62
N CYS A 154 -1.95 -16.22 7.17
CA CYS A 154 -3.27 -15.69 7.44
C CYS A 154 -4.22 -15.94 6.26
N ALA A 155 -5.44 -16.38 6.53
CA ALA A 155 -6.49 -16.58 5.54
C ALA A 155 -7.74 -15.78 5.91
N GLU A 156 -8.53 -15.40 4.90
CA GLU A 156 -9.73 -14.59 5.10
C GLU A 156 -10.81 -15.37 5.86
N CYS A 157 -11.48 -14.67 6.76
CA CYS A 157 -12.70 -15.13 7.40
C CYS A 157 -13.85 -15.21 6.40
N TYR A 158 -14.92 -15.92 6.78
CA TYR A 158 -16.21 -15.74 6.13
C TYR A 158 -16.57 -14.25 6.09
N TRP A 159 -17.09 -13.79 4.95
CA TRP A 159 -17.14 -12.37 4.58
C TRP A 159 -17.96 -11.50 5.55
N ALA A 160 -18.90 -12.07 6.32
CA ALA A 160 -19.64 -11.37 7.37
C ALA A 160 -18.88 -11.26 8.71
N CYS A 161 -17.89 -12.12 8.96
CA CYS A 161 -17.08 -12.06 10.18
C CYS A 161 -16.06 -10.90 10.09
N GLY A 162 -15.98 -10.12 11.16
CA GLY A 162 -14.87 -9.18 11.40
C GLY A 162 -13.70 -9.81 12.16
N ARG A 163 -13.90 -10.94 12.84
CA ARG A 163 -12.86 -11.79 13.44
C ARG A 163 -13.37 -13.22 13.50
N CYS A 164 -12.52 -14.21 13.23
CA CYS A 164 -12.90 -15.62 13.19
C CYS A 164 -11.75 -16.52 13.67
N THR A 165 -12.08 -17.79 13.91
CA THR A 165 -11.10 -18.86 14.20
C THR A 165 -10.89 -19.82 13.03
N GLY A 166 -11.66 -19.67 11.95
CA GLY A 166 -11.66 -20.56 10.81
C GLY A 166 -12.44 -20.00 9.63
N PRO A 167 -12.49 -20.73 8.51
CA PRO A 167 -13.08 -20.26 7.27
C PRO A 167 -14.62 -20.33 7.25
N GLU A 168 -15.22 -21.10 8.15
CA GLU A 168 -16.66 -21.34 8.18
C GLU A 168 -17.44 -20.14 8.72
N ASP A 169 -18.70 -20.00 8.29
CA ASP A 169 -19.63 -18.99 8.80
C ASP A 169 -19.99 -19.22 10.27
N SER A 170 -19.80 -20.44 10.77
CA SER A 170 -19.96 -20.91 12.16
C SER A 170 -18.76 -20.60 13.07
N SER A 171 -17.70 -20.00 12.53
CA SER A 171 -16.44 -19.75 13.24
C SER A 171 -16.21 -18.26 13.53
N CYS A 172 -17.24 -17.43 13.46
CA CYS A 172 -17.12 -16.01 13.78
C CYS A 172 -16.99 -15.79 15.30
N LEU A 173 -16.08 -14.88 15.67
CA LEU A 173 -15.91 -14.34 17.02
C LEU A 173 -16.48 -12.93 17.16
N ARG A 174 -16.50 -12.18 16.05
CA ARG A 174 -17.03 -10.82 15.96
C ARG A 174 -17.52 -10.59 14.55
N CYS A 175 -18.65 -9.91 14.40
CA CYS A 175 -19.21 -9.58 13.09
C CYS A 175 -18.74 -8.22 12.58
N LYS A 176 -18.82 -8.02 11.27
CA LYS A 176 -18.68 -6.69 10.67
C LYS A 176 -19.88 -5.81 11.05
N ARG A 177 -19.79 -4.50 10.78
CA ARG A 177 -20.95 -3.60 10.94
C ARG A 177 -22.09 -4.02 10.01
N GLY A 178 -23.33 -3.89 10.45
CA GLY A 178 -24.53 -4.38 9.75
C GLY A 178 -24.88 -5.84 10.07
N TRP A 179 -24.13 -6.48 10.97
CA TRP A 179 -24.32 -7.89 11.34
C TRP A 179 -24.37 -8.06 12.85
N VAL A 180 -25.12 -9.04 13.32
CA VAL A 180 -25.21 -9.44 14.72
C VAL A 180 -24.68 -10.86 14.91
N LEU A 181 -23.92 -11.06 15.98
CA LEU A 181 -23.37 -12.38 16.31
C LEU A 181 -24.43 -13.23 17.02
N HIS A 182 -24.70 -14.41 16.48
CA HIS A 182 -25.61 -15.40 17.05
C HIS A 182 -25.01 -16.80 16.87
N GLU A 183 -24.73 -17.50 17.97
CA GLU A 183 -24.14 -18.85 17.96
C GLU A 183 -22.91 -19.00 17.02
N HIS A 184 -21.94 -18.09 17.16
CA HIS A 184 -20.74 -18.03 16.31
C HIS A 184 -20.98 -17.77 14.80
N ARG A 185 -22.21 -17.42 14.42
CA ARG A 185 -22.58 -17.00 13.07
C ARG A 185 -22.92 -15.52 13.05
N CYS A 186 -22.59 -14.85 11.96
CA CYS A 186 -23.01 -13.48 11.72
C CYS A 186 -24.29 -13.48 10.90
N ILE A 187 -25.36 -12.97 11.49
CA ILE A 187 -26.66 -12.81 10.85
C ILE A 187 -26.83 -11.33 10.48
N ASP A 188 -27.31 -11.10 9.26
CA ASP A 188 -27.56 -9.77 8.74
C ASP A 188 -28.62 -9.04 9.60
N ILE A 189 -28.38 -7.77 9.90
CA ILE A 189 -29.36 -6.95 10.62
C ILE A 189 -30.31 -6.37 9.59
N ASP A 190 -31.61 -6.69 9.68
CA ASP A 190 -32.61 -6.01 8.86
C ASP A 190 -32.83 -4.58 9.37
N GLU A 191 -32.06 -3.62 8.85
CA GLU A 191 -32.17 -2.22 9.27
C GLU A 191 -33.52 -1.60 8.86
N CYS A 192 -34.14 -2.11 7.79
CA CYS A 192 -35.46 -1.69 7.36
C CYS A 192 -36.56 -2.13 8.34
N GLY A 193 -36.37 -3.27 9.01
CA GLY A 193 -37.29 -3.81 10.02
C GLY A 193 -37.07 -3.28 11.45
N THR A 194 -35.94 -2.63 11.74
CA THR A 194 -35.52 -2.26 13.09
C THR A 194 -35.53 -0.74 13.36
N GLU A 195 -36.17 0.05 12.50
CA GLU A 195 -36.18 1.53 12.51
C GLU A 195 -34.78 2.18 12.44
N MET A 196 -33.73 1.39 12.21
CA MET A 196 -32.36 1.87 12.05
C MET A 196 -32.09 2.47 10.66
N ALA A 197 -32.94 2.16 9.68
CA ALA A 197 -32.84 2.72 8.34
C ALA A 197 -33.25 4.20 8.29
N HIS A 198 -32.32 5.06 7.86
CA HIS A 198 -32.53 6.50 7.71
C HIS A 198 -32.81 6.88 6.25
N CYS A 199 -33.97 6.48 5.73
CA CYS A 199 -34.43 6.87 4.39
C CYS A 199 -35.20 8.19 4.38
N ARG A 200 -35.14 8.93 3.26
CA ARG A 200 -35.93 10.16 3.07
C ARG A 200 -37.42 9.85 2.93
N ALA A 201 -38.28 10.86 3.12
CA ALA A 201 -39.74 10.69 3.10
C ALA A 201 -40.33 10.15 1.78
N ASN A 202 -39.67 10.37 0.63
CA ASN A 202 -40.09 9.83 -0.68
C ASN A 202 -39.20 8.66 -1.16
N GLN A 203 -38.63 7.93 -0.21
CA GLN A 203 -37.84 6.73 -0.44
C GLN A 203 -38.44 5.56 0.33
N PHE A 204 -38.16 4.35 -0.14
CA PHE A 204 -38.41 3.12 0.58
C PHE A 204 -37.10 2.41 0.87
N CYS A 205 -37.04 1.73 2.00
CA CYS A 205 -35.89 0.96 2.42
C CYS A 205 -35.90 -0.41 1.74
N VAL A 206 -34.72 -0.88 1.35
CA VAL A 206 -34.46 -2.24 0.87
C VAL A 206 -33.28 -2.77 1.68
N ASN A 207 -33.53 -3.83 2.45
CA ASN A 207 -32.47 -4.48 3.21
C ASN A 207 -31.49 -5.16 2.24
N THR A 208 -30.20 -5.03 2.50
CA THR A 208 -29.13 -5.63 1.72
C THR A 208 -28.18 -6.36 2.65
N GLU A 209 -27.33 -7.22 2.11
CA GLU A 209 -26.38 -7.94 2.92
C GLU A 209 -25.32 -6.99 3.55
N GLY A 210 -25.39 -6.82 4.87
CA GLY A 210 -24.52 -5.99 5.71
C GLY A 210 -24.85 -4.50 5.74
N SER A 211 -25.98 -4.08 5.16
CA SER A 211 -26.43 -2.68 5.10
C SER A 211 -27.86 -2.60 4.57
N TYR A 212 -28.38 -1.39 4.39
CA TYR A 212 -29.61 -1.14 3.63
C TYR A 212 -29.38 -0.13 2.51
N GLU A 213 -30.28 -0.13 1.53
CA GLU A 213 -30.38 0.89 0.49
C GLU A 213 -31.72 1.63 0.57
N CYS A 214 -31.68 2.94 0.39
CA CYS A 214 -32.88 3.76 0.23
C CYS A 214 -33.11 4.03 -1.25
N ARG A 215 -34.21 3.50 -1.80
CA ARG A 215 -34.58 3.66 -3.20
C ARG A 215 -35.75 4.62 -3.36
N ASP A 216 -35.74 5.39 -4.44
CA ASP A 216 -36.78 6.37 -4.69
C ASP A 216 -38.13 5.71 -5.02
N CYS A 217 -39.20 6.32 -4.52
CA CYS A 217 -40.54 5.95 -4.92
C CYS A 217 -40.80 6.25 -6.40
N SER A 218 -41.77 5.55 -7.00
CA SER A 218 -42.25 5.89 -8.34
C SER A 218 -42.72 7.35 -8.37
N THR A 219 -42.50 8.05 -9.51
CA THR A 219 -42.97 9.42 -9.74
C THR A 219 -44.50 9.57 -9.57
N ALA A 220 -45.23 8.48 -9.75
CA ALA A 220 -46.66 8.37 -9.52
C ALA A 220 -47.06 8.39 -8.03
N CYS A 221 -46.10 8.30 -7.10
CA CYS A 221 -46.35 8.23 -5.65
C CYS A 221 -45.96 9.53 -4.92
N ILE A 222 -46.73 9.90 -3.89
CA ILE A 222 -46.29 10.76 -2.79
C ILE A 222 -46.02 9.82 -1.59
N GLY A 223 -44.77 9.36 -1.50
CA GLY A 223 -44.35 8.32 -0.55
C GLY A 223 -44.79 6.90 -0.96
N CYS A 224 -44.00 5.90 -0.60
CA CYS A 224 -44.24 4.50 -0.93
C CYS A 224 -43.73 3.56 0.18
N MET A 225 -44.10 2.29 0.08
CA MET A 225 -43.64 1.20 0.96
C MET A 225 -42.78 0.17 0.21
N GLY A 226 -42.47 0.43 -1.04
CA GLY A 226 -41.74 -0.50 -1.90
C GLY A 226 -41.67 -0.01 -3.33
N ALA A 227 -41.05 -0.83 -4.18
CA ALA A 227 -40.85 -0.50 -5.59
C ALA A 227 -42.16 -0.43 -6.39
N GLY A 228 -42.17 0.47 -7.38
CA GLY A 228 -43.22 0.58 -8.40
C GLY A 228 -44.48 1.34 -7.96
N PRO A 229 -45.38 1.64 -8.92
CA PRO A 229 -46.59 2.43 -8.68
C PRO A 229 -47.68 1.67 -7.88
N ALA A 230 -47.51 0.37 -7.66
CA ALA A 230 -48.43 -0.47 -6.88
C ALA A 230 -48.25 -0.33 -5.37
N ARG A 231 -47.12 0.23 -4.92
CA ARG A 231 -46.76 0.36 -3.50
C ARG A 231 -46.74 1.80 -3.02
N CYS A 232 -47.50 2.67 -3.70
CA CYS A 232 -47.68 4.05 -3.28
C CYS A 232 -48.50 4.11 -1.98
N LYS A 233 -48.06 4.95 -1.03
CA LYS A 233 -48.89 5.36 0.12
C LYS A 233 -50.03 6.27 -0.35
N LYS A 234 -49.74 7.15 -1.31
CA LYS A 234 -50.71 8.05 -1.96
C LYS A 234 -50.29 8.33 -3.40
N CYS A 235 -51.24 8.49 -4.32
CA CYS A 235 -50.93 8.89 -5.69
C CYS A 235 -50.53 10.37 -5.77
N ASN A 236 -49.56 10.68 -6.62
CA ASN A 236 -49.08 12.02 -6.89
C ASN A 236 -50.08 12.82 -7.74
N LYS A 237 -49.94 14.15 -7.74
CA LYS A 237 -50.83 15.03 -8.50
C LYS A 237 -50.71 14.70 -10.00
N GLY A 238 -51.86 14.44 -10.63
CA GLY A 238 -51.93 14.05 -12.04
C GLY A 238 -52.00 12.53 -12.27
N TYR A 239 -51.86 11.73 -11.21
CA TYR A 239 -52.03 10.28 -11.25
C TYR A 239 -53.32 9.87 -10.52
N TRP A 240 -54.00 8.83 -10.99
CA TRP A 240 -55.22 8.29 -10.37
C TRP A 240 -55.02 6.84 -9.92
N ARG A 241 -55.84 6.42 -8.95
CA ARG A 241 -55.77 5.07 -8.41
C ARG A 241 -56.57 4.12 -9.31
N ASP A 242 -55.87 3.17 -9.93
CA ASP A 242 -56.47 2.06 -10.65
C ASP A 242 -56.16 0.76 -9.90
N GLY A 243 -57.16 0.28 -9.15
CA GLY A 243 -56.99 -0.80 -8.18
C GLY A 243 -55.94 -0.45 -7.12
N ALA A 244 -54.83 -1.19 -7.11
CA ALA A 244 -53.70 -0.97 -6.20
C ALA A 244 -52.60 -0.06 -6.77
N LYS A 245 -52.68 0.34 -8.04
CA LYS A 245 -51.64 1.10 -8.75
C LYS A 245 -52.02 2.58 -8.90
N CYS A 246 -51.02 3.46 -8.90
CA CYS A 246 -51.17 4.84 -9.35
C CYS A 246 -50.71 4.96 -10.81
N LEU A 247 -51.60 5.40 -11.70
CA LEU A 247 -51.37 5.54 -13.14
C LEU A 247 -51.59 6.97 -13.61
#